data_AF-A0A832EN14-F1
#
_entry.id   AF-A0A832EN14-F1
#
_cell.length_a   1.000
_cell.length_b   1.000
_cell.length_c   1.000
_cell.angle_alpha   90.00
_cell.angle_beta   90.00
_cell.angle_gamma   90.00
#
_symmetry.space_group_name_H-M   'P 1'
#
loop_
_entity.id
_entity.type
_entity.pdbx_description
1 polymer ?
#
loop_
_entity_poly.entity_id
_entity_poly.type
_entity_poly.pdbx_seq_one_letter_code
_entity_poly.pdbx_strand_id
1 'polypeptide(L)'
;MSEKQPGGDLAFTRTSLYGTEGEPSFSGALSFMRRRYSRDLDGVDVAVLGVPFDLATTNRPGARLGPRAIRAASSIMAWDRAWGWDFDPFDRLAVVDYGDCVLDMAAP
;
A
#
# COMPACT_ATOMS: atom_id res chain seq x y z
N MET A 1 9.98 29.31 0.94
CA MET A 1 10.44 28.55 2.12
C MET A 1 9.58 27.29 2.13
N SER A 2 10.12 26.17 1.65
CA SER A 2 9.32 24.95 1.42
C SER A 2 8.85 24.40 2.76
N GLU A 3 7.54 24.29 2.94
CA GLU A 3 6.93 23.67 4.11
C GLU A 3 7.43 22.24 4.19
N LYS A 4 8.15 21.90 5.27
CA LYS A 4 8.69 20.56 5.50
C LYS A 4 7.51 19.64 5.74
N GLN A 5 7.27 18.69 4.83
CA GLN A 5 6.29 17.62 5.06
C GLN A 5 6.60 16.92 6.39
N PRO A 6 5.58 16.59 7.20
CA PRO A 6 5.80 15.90 8.47
C PRO A 6 6.44 14.54 8.19
N GLY A 7 7.55 14.26 8.88
CA GLY A 7 8.49 13.17 8.56
C GLY A 7 8.05 11.75 8.93
N GLY A 8 6.78 11.40 8.68
CA GLY A 8 6.24 10.06 8.92
C GLY A 8 4.76 9.94 8.57
N ASP A 9 4.25 8.70 8.59
CA ASP A 9 2.87 8.37 8.24
C ASP A 9 2.47 8.85 6.84
N LEU A 10 3.39 8.70 5.87
CA LEU A 10 3.25 9.24 4.52
C LEU A 10 2.06 8.63 3.78
N ALA A 11 1.59 7.44 4.17
CA ALA A 11 0.35 6.88 3.66
C ALA A 11 -0.86 7.82 3.87
N PHE A 12 -0.83 8.69 4.88
CA PHE A 12 -1.87 9.67 5.19
C PHE A 12 -1.45 11.10 4.87
N THR A 13 -0.17 11.45 5.08
CA THR A 13 0.29 12.84 5.07
C THR A 13 0.83 13.31 3.72
N ARG A 14 1.23 12.39 2.83
CA ARG A 14 1.75 12.76 1.50
C ARG A 14 0.64 13.31 0.61
N THR A 15 0.98 14.34 -0.16
CA THR A 15 0.07 14.94 -1.14
C THR A 15 0.27 14.37 -2.54
N SER A 16 1.52 14.12 -2.94
CA SER A 16 1.88 13.52 -4.22
C SER A 16 1.59 12.02 -4.27
N LEU A 17 1.13 11.53 -5.42
CA LEU A 17 0.98 10.09 -5.73
C LEU A 17 2.32 9.44 -6.15
N TYR A 18 3.31 10.26 -6.51
CA TYR A 18 4.61 9.84 -7.03
C TYR A 18 5.73 9.96 -5.99
N GLY A 19 6.80 9.22 -6.24
CA GLY A 19 8.06 9.26 -5.50
C GLY A 19 8.12 8.33 -4.30
N THR A 20 9.33 8.01 -3.87
CA THR A 20 9.58 7.29 -2.61
C THR A 20 10.26 8.19 -1.61
N GLU A 21 9.73 8.17 -0.41
CA GLU A 21 10.27 8.89 0.73
C GLU A 21 10.47 7.88 1.85
N GLY A 22 11.64 7.92 2.48
CA GLY A 22 12.00 6.97 3.52
C GLY A 22 11.26 7.24 4.82
N GLU A 23 10.63 6.20 5.37
CA GLU A 23 10.16 6.14 6.75
C GLU A 23 10.88 5.02 7.51
N PRO A 24 11.05 5.13 8.85
CA PRO A 24 11.58 4.01 9.62
C PRO A 24 10.70 2.77 9.42
N SER A 25 11.28 1.66 8.96
CA SER A 25 10.53 0.46 8.54
C SER A 25 9.69 -0.18 9.64
N PHE A 26 10.04 0.08 10.91
CA PHE A 26 9.37 -0.43 12.10
C PHE A 26 8.25 0.49 12.63
N SER A 27 8.02 1.66 12.04
CA SER A 27 6.97 2.61 12.45
C SER A 27 6.10 3.03 11.27
N GLY A 28 5.18 3.98 11.48
CA GLY A 28 4.37 4.58 10.42
C GLY A 28 3.21 3.71 9.92
N ALA A 29 2.28 4.34 9.21
CA ALA A 29 1.11 3.71 8.61
C ALA A 29 1.46 2.59 7.60
N LEU A 30 0.84 1.41 7.76
CA LEU A 30 1.13 0.21 6.96
C LEU A 30 0.19 0.07 5.75
N SER A 31 0.22 1.05 4.84
CA SER A 31 -0.24 0.80 3.46
C SER A 31 0.78 -0.03 2.69
N PHE A 32 0.37 -0.60 1.57
CA PHE A 32 1.25 -1.30 0.65
C PHE A 32 2.39 -0.37 0.21
N MET A 33 3.63 -0.75 0.51
CA MET A 33 4.85 0.02 0.21
C MET A 33 4.76 1.52 0.56
N ARG A 34 4.09 1.86 1.67
CA ARG A 34 3.88 3.25 2.14
C ARG A 34 3.18 4.16 1.10
N ARG A 35 2.41 3.58 0.19
CA ARG A 35 1.61 4.34 -0.78
C ARG A 35 0.47 5.06 -0.09
N ARG A 36 0.00 6.15 -0.69
CA ARG A 36 -1.11 6.93 -0.13
C ARG A 36 -2.36 6.06 -0.03
N TYR A 37 -3.03 6.07 1.11
CA TYR A 37 -4.39 5.53 1.20
C TYR A 37 -5.35 6.47 0.47
N SER A 38 -6.04 5.97 -0.55
CA SER A 38 -7.02 6.76 -1.30
C SER A 38 -8.10 5.87 -1.89
N ARG A 39 -9.35 6.34 -1.83
CA ARG A 39 -10.47 5.81 -2.63
C ARG A 39 -10.72 6.63 -3.90
N ASP A 40 -10.05 7.77 -4.03
CA ASP A 40 -10.03 8.57 -5.24
C ASP A 40 -8.98 8.01 -6.20
N LEU A 41 -9.41 7.80 -7.44
CA LEU A 41 -8.63 7.20 -8.52
C LEU A 41 -8.25 8.21 -9.61
N ASP A 42 -8.61 9.49 -9.45
CA ASP A 42 -8.21 10.52 -10.41
C ASP A 42 -6.69 10.62 -10.51
N GLY A 43 -6.17 10.53 -11.73
CA GLY A 43 -4.72 10.52 -12.01
C GLY A 43 -3.94 9.34 -11.44
N VAL A 44 -4.59 8.26 -11.01
CA VAL A 44 -3.93 7.03 -10.51
C VAL A 44 -3.67 6.06 -11.67
N ASP A 45 -2.44 5.57 -11.79
CA ASP A 45 -2.08 4.51 -12.76
C ASP A 45 -2.35 3.11 -12.20
N VAL A 46 -2.06 2.91 -10.90
CA VAL A 46 -2.18 1.59 -10.24
C VAL A 46 -2.85 1.73 -8.88
N ALA A 47 -3.91 0.96 -8.67
CA ALA A 47 -4.57 0.80 -7.37
C ALA A 47 -4.27 -0.58 -6.79
N VAL A 48 -3.66 -0.62 -5.60
CA VAL A 48 -3.44 -1.86 -4.86
C VAL A 48 -4.69 -2.13 -4.02
N LEU A 49 -5.29 -3.30 -4.23
CA LEU A 49 -6.51 -3.72 -3.55
C LEU A 49 -6.28 -5.08 -2.87
N GLY A 50 -6.69 -5.21 -1.61
CA GLY A 50 -6.79 -6.50 -0.94
C GLY A 50 -8.17 -7.13 -1.12
N VAL A 51 -8.20 -8.45 -1.37
CA VAL A 51 -9.44 -9.25 -1.31
C VAL A 51 -9.29 -10.25 -0.15
N PRO A 52 -9.76 -9.91 1.06
CA PRO A 52 -9.56 -10.74 2.25
C PRO A 52 -10.57 -11.91 2.30
N PHE A 53 -10.34 -12.94 1.47
CA PHE A 53 -11.25 -14.08 1.31
C PHE A 53 -10.52 -15.42 1.41
N ASP A 54 -11.13 -16.39 2.10
CA ASP A 54 -10.63 -17.78 2.15
C ASP A 54 -11.72 -18.85 2.32
N LEU A 55 -13.01 -18.54 2.10
CA LEU A 55 -14.07 -19.56 2.23
C LEU A 55 -13.98 -20.67 1.19
N ALA A 56 -13.27 -20.45 0.08
CA ALA A 56 -13.01 -21.46 -0.93
C ALA A 56 -11.84 -22.41 -0.57
N THR A 57 -11.21 -22.25 0.60
CA THR A 57 -10.12 -23.14 1.02
C THR A 57 -10.64 -24.51 1.44
N THR A 58 -9.95 -25.58 1.04
CA THR A 58 -10.38 -26.97 1.29
C THR A 58 -9.72 -27.63 2.50
N ASN A 59 -8.72 -26.98 3.12
CA ASN A 59 -7.97 -27.53 4.24
C ASN A 59 -7.67 -26.47 5.31
N ARG A 60 -6.61 -25.67 5.14
CA ARG A 60 -6.20 -24.67 6.15
C ARG A 60 -6.69 -23.27 5.76
N PRO A 61 -7.59 -22.65 6.55
CA PRO A 61 -7.97 -21.25 6.36
C PRO A 61 -6.87 -20.30 6.85
N GLY A 62 -6.98 -19.02 6.51
CA GLY A 62 -6.06 -17.97 6.95
C GLY A 62 -5.73 -16.95 5.87
N ALA A 63 -5.94 -17.27 4.59
CA ALA A 63 -5.63 -16.36 3.48
C ALA A 63 -6.41 -15.04 3.52
N ARG A 64 -7.55 -14.99 4.24
CA ARG A 64 -8.28 -13.73 4.47
C ARG A 64 -7.45 -12.67 5.20
N LEU A 65 -6.43 -13.05 5.96
CA LEU A 65 -5.52 -12.14 6.65
C LEU A 65 -4.31 -11.73 5.78
N GLY A 66 -4.20 -12.32 4.58
CA GLY A 66 -3.10 -12.13 3.64
C GLY A 66 -2.86 -10.67 3.26
N PRO A 67 -3.88 -9.90 2.82
CA PRO A 67 -3.66 -8.50 2.43
C PRO A 67 -2.99 -7.66 3.53
N ARG A 68 -3.45 -7.80 4.78
CA ARG A 68 -2.83 -7.13 5.93
C ARG A 68 -1.40 -7.60 6.17
N ALA A 69 -1.14 -8.90 6.07
CA ALA A 69 0.20 -9.46 6.25
C ALA A 69 1.19 -8.96 5.18
N ILE A 70 0.75 -8.90 3.92
CA ILE A 70 1.56 -8.39 2.80
C ILE A 70 1.89 -6.91 3.00
N ARG A 71 0.91 -6.07 3.38
CA ARG A 71 1.16 -4.65 3.67
C ARG A 71 2.22 -4.48 4.76
N ALA A 72 2.08 -5.22 5.86
CA ALA A 72 3.05 -5.18 6.95
C ALA A 72 4.45 -5.63 6.50
N ALA A 73 4.55 -6.70 5.73
CA ALA A 73 5.83 -7.19 5.21
C ALA A 73 6.47 -6.23 4.20
N SER A 74 5.66 -5.49 3.44
CA SER A 74 6.15 -4.57 2.40
C SER A 74 6.90 -3.35 2.95
N SER A 75 6.81 -3.04 4.25
CA SER A 75 7.43 -1.87 4.85
C SER A 75 8.97 -1.87 4.76
N ILE A 76 9.59 -3.06 4.71
CA ILE A 76 11.04 -3.20 4.57
C ILE A 76 11.52 -2.87 3.14
N MET A 77 10.62 -2.83 2.16
CA MET A 77 10.92 -2.58 0.75
C MET A 77 10.58 -1.14 0.33
N ALA A 78 10.06 -0.32 1.22
CA ALA A 78 9.39 0.93 0.88
C ALA A 78 10.27 2.20 1.01
N TRP A 79 11.59 2.05 1.16
CA TRP A 79 12.52 3.15 1.41
C TRP A 79 13.54 3.38 0.30
N ASP A 80 13.63 2.47 -0.67
CA ASP A 80 14.52 2.57 -1.83
C ASP A 80 13.93 1.82 -3.03
N ARG A 81 14.50 2.05 -4.21
CA ARG A 81 14.13 1.37 -5.45
C ARG A 81 14.28 -0.15 -5.32
N ALA A 82 13.51 -0.88 -6.12
CA ALA A 82 13.66 -2.32 -6.22
C ALA A 82 15.07 -2.72 -6.68
N TRP A 83 15.64 -3.76 -6.06
CA TRP A 83 16.95 -4.28 -6.43
C TRP A 83 16.95 -4.73 -7.90
N GLY A 84 18.03 -4.38 -8.62
CA GLY A 84 18.20 -4.71 -10.04
C GLY A 84 17.49 -3.78 -11.03
N TRP A 85 16.66 -2.84 -10.56
CA TRP A 85 16.04 -1.82 -11.41
C TRP A 85 16.91 -0.56 -11.46
N ASP A 86 17.01 0.09 -12.61
CA ASP A 86 17.72 1.36 -12.78
C ASP A 86 16.89 2.59 -12.37
N PHE A 87 15.63 2.38 -11.97
CA PHE A 87 14.71 3.42 -11.54
C PHE A 87 13.79 2.95 -10.40
N ASP A 88 13.21 3.91 -9.67
CA ASP A 88 12.11 3.65 -8.75
C ASP A 88 10.78 3.64 -9.54
N PRO A 89 9.98 2.55 -9.50
CA PRO A 89 8.69 2.52 -10.18
C PRO A 89 7.75 3.65 -9.74
N PHE A 90 7.82 4.11 -8.50
CA PHE A 90 6.95 5.16 -7.97
C PHE A 90 7.30 6.56 -8.48
N ASP A 91 8.48 6.75 -9.09
CA ASP A 91 8.78 7.99 -9.81
C ASP A 91 8.02 8.10 -11.13
N ARG A 92 7.54 6.97 -11.66
CA ARG A 92 6.90 6.87 -12.98
C ARG A 92 5.43 6.46 -12.92
N LEU A 93 4.99 5.86 -11.83
CA LEU A 93 3.63 5.37 -11.64
C LEU A 93 2.98 6.03 -10.42
N ALA A 94 1.82 6.64 -10.62
CA ALA A 94 0.95 7.08 -9.54
C ALA A 94 0.27 5.85 -8.92
N VAL A 95 0.72 5.46 -7.73
CA VAL A 95 0.23 4.26 -7.05
C VAL A 95 -0.44 4.60 -5.72
N VAL A 96 -1.63 4.05 -5.49
CA VAL A 96 -2.39 4.16 -4.23
C VAL A 96 -2.64 2.80 -3.61
N ASP A 97 -2.76 2.77 -2.28
CA ASP A 97 -3.42 1.66 -1.59
C ASP A 97 -4.91 1.99 -1.46
N TYR A 98 -5.74 1.23 -2.18
CA TYR A 98 -7.19 1.41 -2.21
C TYR A 98 -7.87 0.78 -0.99
N GLY A 99 -7.10 0.10 -0.13
CA GLY A 99 -7.62 -0.68 0.97
C GLY A 99 -8.16 -2.03 0.50
N ASP A 100 -9.23 -2.49 1.12
CA ASP A 100 -9.78 -3.82 0.88
C ASP A 100 -11.17 -3.77 0.24
N CYS A 101 -11.47 -4.81 -0.53
CA CYS A 101 -12.80 -5.11 -1.03
C CYS A 101 -13.68 -5.57 0.13
N VAL A 102 -14.80 -4.89 0.35
CA VAL A 102 -15.81 -5.31 1.33
C VAL A 102 -16.63 -6.43 0.69
N LEU A 103 -16.58 -7.61 1.30
CA LEU A 103 -17.35 -8.76 0.85
C LEU A 103 -18.53 -8.95 1.81
N ASP A 104 -19.75 -8.87 1.27
CA ASP A 104 -20.94 -9.31 1.98
C ASP A 104 -21.04 -10.83 1.84
N MET A 105 -20.82 -11.52 2.95
CA MET A 105 -20.81 -12.99 3.01
C MET A 105 -22.20 -13.55 3.36
N ALA A 106 -23.17 -12.68 3.60
CA ALA A 106 -24.55 -13.02 3.97
C ALA A 106 -25.56 -12.70 2.87
N ALA A 107 -25.15 -12.01 1.79
CA ALA A 107 -25.98 -11.81 0.62
C ALA A 107 -26.24 -13.14 -0.12
N PRO A 108 -27.50 -13.46 -0.47
CA PRO A 108 -27.88 -14.69 -1.16
C PRO A 108 -27.38 -14.76 -2.61
#